data_AF-A0A3D3KRG8-F1
#
_entry.id   AF-A0A3D3KRG8-F1
#
_cell.length_a   1.000
_cell.length_b   1.000
_cell.length_c   1.000
_cell.angle_alpha   90.00
_cell.angle_beta   90.00
_cell.angle_gamma   90.00
#
_symmetry.space_group_name_H-M   'P 1'
#
loop_
_entity.id
_entity.type
_entity.pdbx_description
1 polymer ?
#
loop_
_entity_poly.entity_id
_entity_poly.type
_entity_poly.pdbx_seq_one_letter_code
_entity_poly.pdbx_strand_id
1 'polypeptide(L)'
;RQESNFNPKAVSHAGARGIAQFMPGTWASYGQGKDPSDPQAGISAQGKFMGELLKQAKASGFAGDPVDLALAGYNAGWGGVTAVGGIPDNGETAQYVTRIRQFANEFAAKDGTDAVTASEKGSGECDLATGTSSGNDDYPFKDLPHCILNANGGYAGCPAGSQSEFNAFHGECVDFVMWRLNQQFGVVKAPWKIMNGNFRPDGGVLGDARDYRAAWENKGWPVDKTPTVGAVVWYGPSNANASSAGYGHVAIVKEVLKDGSFIEEGYNFGFPPDDHKYYTIKRANSAPDNFLHLPKAG
;
A
#
# COMPACT_ATOMS: atom_id res chain seq x y z
N ARG A 1 -0.86 -15.07 1.98
CA ARG A 1 -1.46 -13.98 2.78
C ARG A 1 -2.73 -13.45 2.13
N GLN A 2 -2.65 -12.90 0.91
CA GLN A 2 -3.78 -12.22 0.25
C GLN A 2 -5.08 -13.02 0.18
N GLU A 3 -5.01 -14.29 -0.19
CA GLU A 3 -6.22 -15.11 -0.39
C GLU A 3 -7.10 -15.25 0.86
N SER A 4 -6.50 -15.51 2.01
CA SER A 4 -7.23 -16.02 3.18
C SER A 4 -6.73 -15.49 4.52
N ASN A 5 -5.78 -14.56 4.51
CA ASN A 5 -4.95 -14.23 5.67
C ASN A 5 -4.35 -15.48 6.34
N PHE A 6 -3.92 -16.45 5.53
CA PHE A 6 -3.39 -17.75 5.95
C PHE A 6 -4.39 -18.65 6.71
N ASN A 7 -5.69 -18.38 6.62
CA ASN A 7 -6.71 -19.22 7.22
C ASN A 7 -7.05 -20.42 6.30
N PRO A 8 -6.68 -21.66 6.68
CA PRO A 8 -6.99 -22.85 5.87
C PRO A 8 -8.49 -23.19 5.83
N LYS A 9 -9.31 -22.60 6.71
CA LYS A 9 -10.75 -22.83 6.78
C LYS A 9 -11.57 -21.72 6.13
N ALA A 10 -10.93 -20.75 5.48
CA ALA A 10 -11.63 -19.65 4.83
C ALA A 10 -12.56 -20.15 3.71
N VAL A 11 -13.78 -19.61 3.70
CA VAL A 11 -14.78 -19.84 2.66
C VAL A 11 -15.31 -18.49 2.22
N SER A 12 -15.18 -18.15 0.94
CA SER A 12 -15.71 -16.90 0.39
C SER A 12 -17.21 -17.02 0.08
N HIS A 13 -17.88 -15.87 -0.05
CA HIS A 13 -19.29 -15.82 -0.48
C HIS A 13 -19.51 -16.43 -1.88
N ALA A 14 -18.48 -16.40 -2.74
CA ALA A 14 -18.51 -17.03 -4.06
C ALA A 14 -18.25 -18.55 -4.01
N GLY A 15 -17.90 -19.10 -2.84
CA GLY A 15 -17.61 -20.52 -2.66
C GLY A 15 -16.15 -20.92 -2.86
N ALA A 16 -15.23 -19.95 -2.90
CA ALA A 16 -13.79 -20.22 -2.87
C ALA A 16 -13.39 -20.77 -1.50
N ARG A 17 -12.50 -21.77 -1.46
CA ARG A 17 -12.18 -22.49 -0.20
C ARG A 17 -10.68 -22.63 0.02
N GLY A 18 -10.31 -22.66 1.29
CA GLY A 18 -8.97 -23.05 1.71
C GLY A 18 -7.97 -21.90 1.76
N ILE A 19 -6.74 -22.21 2.16
CA ILE A 19 -5.69 -21.19 2.31
C ILE A 19 -5.40 -20.42 1.02
N ALA A 20 -5.62 -21.05 -0.14
CA ALA A 20 -5.39 -20.49 -1.47
C ALA A 20 -6.68 -20.03 -2.19
N GLN A 21 -7.85 -20.11 -1.52
CA GLN A 21 -9.15 -19.70 -2.07
C GLN A 21 -9.44 -20.24 -3.48
N PHE A 22 -9.31 -21.54 -3.68
CA PHE A 22 -9.68 -22.15 -4.95
C PHE A 22 -11.20 -22.26 -5.09
N MET A 23 -11.71 -21.88 -6.28
CA MET A 23 -13.07 -22.21 -6.70
C MET A 23 -13.19 -23.72 -6.96
N PRO A 24 -14.37 -24.34 -6.76
CA PRO A 24 -14.55 -25.79 -6.90
C PRO A 24 -14.10 -26.36 -8.26
N GLY A 25 -14.38 -25.64 -9.35
CA GLY A 25 -13.97 -26.06 -10.70
C GLY A 25 -12.45 -26.11 -10.88
N THR A 26 -11.74 -25.09 -10.41
CA THR A 26 -10.26 -25.06 -10.45
C THR A 26 -9.66 -26.09 -9.49
N TRP A 27 -10.24 -26.28 -8.32
CA TRP A 27 -9.79 -27.29 -7.36
C TRP A 27 -9.84 -28.71 -7.93
N ALA A 28 -10.85 -29.03 -8.75
CA ALA A 28 -10.94 -30.33 -9.41
C ALA A 28 -9.71 -30.65 -10.28
N SER A 29 -9.08 -29.64 -10.87
CA SER A 29 -7.90 -29.79 -11.73
C SER A 29 -6.59 -29.87 -10.94
N TYR A 30 -6.44 -29.11 -9.85
CA TYR A 30 -5.15 -28.98 -9.15
C TYR A 30 -5.10 -29.66 -7.77
N GLY A 31 -6.26 -29.87 -7.14
CA GLY A 31 -6.40 -30.36 -5.77
C GLY A 31 -6.14 -31.86 -5.57
N GLN A 32 -6.02 -32.64 -6.66
CA GLN A 32 -5.67 -34.07 -6.63
C GLN A 32 -6.56 -34.91 -5.67
N GLY A 33 -7.85 -34.57 -5.58
CA GLY A 33 -8.81 -35.26 -4.72
C GLY A 33 -8.66 -35.00 -3.21
N LYS A 34 -7.80 -34.08 -2.80
CA LYS A 34 -7.65 -33.67 -1.39
C LYS A 34 -8.71 -32.67 -0.97
N ASP A 35 -8.83 -32.47 0.34
CA ASP A 35 -9.68 -31.43 0.92
C ASP A 35 -9.10 -30.03 0.64
N PRO A 36 -9.86 -29.06 0.10
CA PRO A 36 -9.43 -27.67 -0.08
C PRO A 36 -8.94 -27.00 1.21
N SER A 37 -9.41 -27.47 2.38
CA SER A 37 -9.00 -26.95 3.69
C SER A 37 -7.69 -27.56 4.23
N ASP A 38 -7.10 -28.52 3.53
CA ASP A 38 -5.72 -28.96 3.79
C ASP A 38 -4.74 -27.88 3.28
N PRO A 39 -4.02 -27.16 4.17
CA PRO A 39 -3.13 -26.08 3.75
C PRO A 39 -1.98 -26.58 2.88
N GLN A 40 -1.46 -27.79 3.09
CA GLN A 40 -0.35 -28.32 2.28
C GLN A 40 -0.84 -28.62 0.86
N ALA A 41 -2.03 -29.20 0.74
CA ALA A 41 -2.68 -29.41 -0.55
C ALA A 41 -2.96 -28.08 -1.26
N GLY A 42 -3.51 -27.11 -0.53
CA GLY A 42 -3.80 -25.77 -1.05
C GLY A 42 -2.57 -25.06 -1.60
N ILE A 43 -1.47 -25.02 -0.83
CA ILE A 43 -0.22 -24.38 -1.24
C ILE A 43 0.40 -25.12 -2.45
N SER A 44 0.41 -26.45 -2.43
CA SER A 44 0.94 -27.23 -3.56
C SER A 44 0.13 -27.01 -4.85
N ALA A 45 -1.19 -27.00 -4.75
CA ALA A 45 -2.09 -26.71 -5.87
C ALA A 45 -1.88 -25.29 -6.40
N GLN A 46 -1.74 -24.29 -5.51
CA GLN A 46 -1.46 -22.90 -5.88
C GLN A 46 -0.15 -22.78 -6.66
N GLY A 47 0.92 -23.43 -6.20
CA GLY A 47 2.20 -23.43 -6.91
C GLY A 47 2.11 -24.03 -8.32
N LYS A 48 1.37 -25.14 -8.48
CA LYS A 48 1.15 -25.77 -9.80
C LYS A 48 0.35 -24.86 -10.72
N PHE A 49 -0.77 -24.31 -10.24
CA PHE A 49 -1.63 -23.44 -11.04
C PHE A 49 -0.90 -22.16 -11.46
N MET A 50 -0.20 -21.51 -10.54
CA MET A 50 0.64 -20.35 -10.85
C MET A 50 1.75 -20.66 -11.86
N GLY A 51 2.35 -21.85 -11.78
CA GLY A 51 3.34 -22.30 -12.76
C GLY A 51 2.77 -22.44 -14.18
N GLU A 52 1.51 -22.85 -14.32
CA GLU A 52 0.83 -22.89 -15.62
C GLU A 52 0.46 -21.51 -16.14
N LEU A 53 -0.10 -20.65 -15.29
CA LEU A 53 -0.41 -19.26 -15.64
C LEU A 53 0.85 -18.51 -16.09
N LEU A 54 1.99 -18.74 -15.43
CA LEU A 54 3.25 -18.12 -15.84
C LEU A 54 3.76 -18.62 -17.19
N LYS A 55 3.56 -19.90 -17.52
CA LYS A 55 3.87 -20.43 -18.86
C LYS A 55 2.98 -19.79 -19.92
N GLN A 56 1.69 -19.65 -19.64
CA GLN A 56 0.74 -18.98 -20.53
C GLN A 56 1.12 -17.51 -20.74
N ALA A 57 1.43 -16.79 -19.66
CA ALA A 57 1.88 -15.40 -19.71
C ALA A 57 3.13 -15.22 -20.57
N LYS A 58 4.17 -16.03 -20.35
CA LYS A 58 5.41 -15.98 -21.15
C LYS A 58 5.19 -16.29 -22.63
N ALA A 59 4.23 -17.17 -22.95
CA ALA A 59 3.92 -17.55 -24.32
C ALA A 59 2.93 -16.59 -25.02
N SER A 60 2.26 -15.71 -24.28
CA SER A 60 1.15 -14.90 -24.79
C SER A 60 1.56 -13.76 -25.72
N GLY A 61 2.77 -13.21 -25.56
CA GLY A 61 3.19 -11.98 -26.24
C GLY A 61 2.45 -10.72 -25.78
N PHE A 62 1.69 -10.79 -24.68
CA PHE A 62 0.99 -9.64 -24.11
C PHE A 62 1.94 -8.65 -23.46
N ALA A 63 1.52 -7.39 -23.40
CA ALA A 63 2.29 -6.34 -22.76
C ALA A 63 2.26 -6.49 -21.23
N GLY A 64 3.42 -6.33 -20.58
CA GLY A 64 3.56 -6.41 -19.13
C GLY A 64 4.56 -7.48 -18.68
N ASP A 65 4.89 -7.48 -17.39
CA ASP A 65 5.73 -8.52 -16.81
C ASP A 65 4.96 -9.86 -16.75
N PRO A 66 5.56 -10.99 -17.20
CA PRO A 66 4.86 -12.27 -17.21
C PRO A 66 4.38 -12.76 -15.84
N VAL A 67 5.03 -12.36 -14.75
CA VAL A 67 4.58 -12.71 -13.40
C VAL A 67 3.36 -11.85 -13.02
N ASP A 68 3.30 -10.57 -13.41
CA ASP A 68 2.11 -9.74 -13.20
C ASP A 68 0.90 -10.27 -13.98
N LEU A 69 1.10 -10.69 -15.22
CA LEU A 69 0.06 -11.32 -16.04
C LEU A 69 -0.41 -12.66 -15.44
N ALA A 70 0.50 -13.46 -14.88
CA ALA A 70 0.13 -14.69 -14.19
C ALA A 70 -0.68 -14.43 -12.92
N LEU A 71 -0.31 -13.42 -12.14
CA LEU A 71 -1.06 -12.99 -10.96
C LEU A 71 -2.46 -12.46 -11.33
N ALA A 72 -2.54 -11.68 -12.41
CA ALA A 72 -3.82 -11.24 -12.96
C ALA A 72 -4.69 -12.43 -13.39
N GLY A 73 -4.09 -13.44 -14.02
CA GLY A 73 -4.76 -14.67 -14.41
C GLY A 73 -5.23 -15.52 -13.23
N TYR A 74 -4.58 -15.41 -12.07
CA TYR A 74 -5.01 -16.07 -10.84
C TYR A 74 -6.26 -15.42 -10.25
N ASN A 75 -6.31 -14.09 -10.21
CA ASN A 75 -7.43 -13.34 -9.62
C ASN A 75 -8.63 -13.22 -10.58
N ALA A 76 -8.41 -12.81 -11.82
CA ALA A 76 -9.47 -12.56 -12.81
C ALA A 76 -9.76 -13.75 -13.74
N GLY A 77 -8.95 -14.81 -13.66
CA GLY A 77 -8.93 -15.89 -14.64
C GLY A 77 -8.15 -15.51 -15.91
N TRP A 78 -7.47 -16.51 -16.50
CA TRP A 78 -6.67 -16.31 -17.71
C TRP A 78 -7.49 -15.80 -18.93
N GLY A 79 -8.77 -16.15 -18.98
CA GLY A 79 -9.69 -15.64 -20.01
C GLY A 79 -9.83 -14.11 -19.97
N GLY A 80 -9.87 -13.52 -18.77
CA GLY A 80 -9.90 -12.06 -18.60
C GLY A 80 -8.62 -11.39 -19.11
N VAL A 81 -7.46 -11.98 -18.81
CA VAL A 81 -6.16 -11.50 -19.31
C VAL A 81 -6.09 -11.56 -20.83
N THR A 82 -6.57 -12.66 -21.42
CA THR A 82 -6.60 -12.84 -22.88
C THR A 82 -7.53 -11.84 -23.55
N ALA A 83 -8.69 -11.56 -22.95
CA ALA A 83 -9.69 -10.66 -23.54
C ALA A 83 -9.18 -9.23 -23.74
N VAL A 84 -8.26 -8.76 -22.88
CA VAL A 84 -7.69 -7.41 -22.95
C VAL A 84 -6.23 -7.38 -23.40
N GLY A 85 -5.59 -8.54 -23.58
CA GLY A 85 -4.18 -8.66 -23.93
C GLY A 85 -3.24 -8.08 -22.86
N GLY A 86 -3.61 -8.21 -21.58
CA GLY A 86 -2.94 -7.55 -20.47
C GLY A 86 -3.67 -7.72 -19.13
N ILE A 87 -3.39 -6.86 -18.16
CA ILE A 87 -4.07 -6.87 -16.86
C ILE A 87 -5.48 -6.26 -17.00
N PRO A 88 -6.56 -6.96 -16.63
CA PRO A 88 -7.92 -6.41 -16.69
C PRO A 88 -8.13 -5.20 -15.79
N ASP A 89 -8.73 -4.15 -16.34
CA ASP A 89 -9.19 -2.97 -15.58
C ASP A 89 -10.61 -3.19 -15.03
N ASN A 90 -10.75 -4.15 -14.12
CA ASN A 90 -12.01 -4.50 -13.46
C ASN A 90 -12.12 -3.95 -12.03
N GLY A 91 -11.26 -3.00 -11.66
CA GLY A 91 -11.22 -2.39 -10.33
C GLY A 91 -10.54 -3.21 -9.22
N GLU A 92 -10.33 -4.52 -9.42
CA GLU A 92 -9.74 -5.40 -8.40
C GLU A 92 -8.38 -5.97 -8.82
N THR A 93 -8.23 -6.39 -10.08
CA THR A 93 -7.10 -7.24 -10.51
C THR A 93 -5.76 -6.51 -10.44
N ALA A 94 -5.71 -5.27 -10.90
CA ALA A 94 -4.49 -4.47 -10.81
C ALA A 94 -4.03 -4.31 -9.35
N GLN A 95 -4.97 -4.08 -8.43
CA GLN A 95 -4.69 -3.97 -7.00
C GLN A 95 -4.21 -5.29 -6.42
N TYR A 96 -4.83 -6.41 -6.82
CA TYR A 96 -4.40 -7.74 -6.43
C TYR A 96 -2.94 -8.01 -6.82
N VAL A 97 -2.57 -7.71 -8.08
CA VAL A 97 -1.19 -7.88 -8.58
C VAL A 97 -0.21 -7.06 -7.76
N THR A 98 -0.48 -5.75 -7.59
CA THR A 98 0.35 -4.86 -6.78
C THR A 98 0.52 -5.38 -5.36
N ARG A 99 -0.57 -5.83 -4.72
CA ARG A 99 -0.55 -6.32 -3.34
C ARG A 99 0.26 -7.61 -3.18
N ILE A 100 0.17 -8.55 -4.12
CA ILE A 100 1.00 -9.77 -4.08
C ILE A 100 2.48 -9.43 -4.25
N ARG A 101 2.84 -8.49 -5.13
CA ARG A 101 4.23 -8.04 -5.32
C ARG A 101 4.80 -7.40 -4.06
N GLN A 102 4.04 -6.53 -3.42
CA GLN A 102 4.43 -5.92 -2.15
C GLN A 102 4.64 -6.98 -1.06
N PHE A 103 3.73 -7.96 -0.96
CA PHE A 103 3.89 -9.07 -0.03
C PHE A 103 5.15 -9.91 -0.31
N ALA A 104 5.44 -10.21 -1.58
CA ALA A 104 6.64 -10.95 -1.96
C ALA A 104 7.92 -10.22 -1.51
N ASN A 105 7.99 -8.91 -1.71
CA ASN A 105 9.11 -8.09 -1.27
C ASN A 105 9.24 -8.07 0.27
N GLU A 106 8.13 -7.93 0.99
CA GLU A 106 8.13 -7.99 2.47
C GLU A 106 8.63 -9.32 3.02
N PHE A 107 8.23 -10.46 2.43
CA PHE A 107 8.66 -11.78 2.89
C PHE A 107 10.13 -12.04 2.54
N ALA A 108 10.58 -11.65 1.34
CA ALA A 108 11.99 -11.76 0.96
C ALA A 108 12.91 -10.96 1.90
N ALA A 109 12.48 -9.77 2.34
CA ALA A 109 13.24 -8.95 3.28
C ALA A 109 13.30 -9.54 4.70
N LYS A 110 12.33 -10.37 5.10
CA LYS A 110 12.33 -11.06 6.41
C LYS A 110 13.21 -12.30 6.41
N ASP A 111 13.21 -13.08 5.33
CA ASP A 111 14.05 -14.28 5.21
C ASP A 111 15.55 -13.95 5.14
N GLY A 112 15.92 -12.72 4.76
CA GLY A 112 17.31 -12.23 4.76
C GLY A 112 17.91 -11.90 6.14
N THR A 113 17.14 -12.00 7.24
CA THR A 113 17.60 -11.63 8.60
C THR A 113 18.16 -12.78 9.44
N ASP A 114 18.08 -14.03 8.96
CA ASP A 114 18.52 -15.24 9.71
C ASP A 114 19.77 -15.95 9.15
N ALA A 115 20.49 -15.38 8.16
CA ALA A 115 21.70 -15.98 7.60
C ALA A 115 22.95 -15.11 7.80
N VAL A 116 23.82 -15.54 8.72
CA VAL A 116 25.15 -14.97 8.96
C VAL A 116 26.11 -15.31 7.81
N THR A 117 26.82 -14.27 7.32
CA THR A 117 28.05 -14.25 6.47
C THR A 117 27.97 -14.77 5.03
N ALA A 118 28.11 -13.89 4.04
CA ALA A 118 29.39 -13.52 3.40
C ALA A 118 29.16 -12.56 2.21
N SER A 119 30.16 -11.72 1.96
CA SER A 119 30.27 -10.74 0.87
C SER A 119 30.04 -11.33 -0.53
N GLU A 120 29.32 -10.62 -1.41
CA GLU A 120 29.89 -9.97 -2.60
C GLU A 120 28.85 -9.20 -3.46
N LYS A 121 29.25 -7.97 -3.81
CA LYS A 121 28.84 -7.05 -4.89
C LYS A 121 27.72 -7.46 -5.89
N GLY A 122 26.75 -6.55 -6.00
CA GLY A 122 26.51 -5.83 -7.26
C GLY A 122 25.35 -6.29 -8.15
N SER A 123 24.14 -5.81 -7.83
CA SER A 123 23.09 -5.48 -8.82
C SER A 123 22.06 -4.56 -8.14
N GLY A 124 21.62 -3.50 -8.83
CA GLY A 124 20.72 -2.48 -8.28
C GLY A 124 19.30 -3.00 -8.03
N GLU A 125 19.10 -3.65 -6.89
CA GLU A 125 17.80 -4.01 -6.34
C GLU A 125 17.25 -2.85 -5.50
N CYS A 126 16.02 -2.43 -5.81
CA CYS A 126 15.26 -1.48 -5.01
C CYS A 126 14.97 -2.08 -3.63
N ASP A 127 15.83 -1.76 -2.68
CA ASP A 127 15.68 -2.10 -1.26
C ASP A 127 14.47 -1.34 -0.70
N LEU A 128 13.27 -1.92 -0.82
CA LEU A 128 12.07 -1.42 -0.16
C LEU A 128 12.15 -1.82 1.31
N ALA A 129 12.85 -0.97 2.08
CA ALA A 129 13.11 -1.23 3.49
C ALA A 129 11.80 -1.51 4.24
N THR A 130 11.91 -2.51 5.09
CA THR A 130 10.89 -3.04 5.98
C THR A 130 10.32 -1.95 6.89
N GLY A 131 8.99 -1.78 6.84
CA GLY A 131 8.22 -1.11 7.88
C GLY A 131 8.47 -1.78 9.22
N THR A 132 9.27 -1.11 10.05
CA THR A 132 9.27 -1.41 11.47
C THR A 132 8.21 -0.52 12.10
N SER A 133 7.21 -1.15 12.72
CA SER A 133 6.24 -0.50 13.62
C SER A 133 6.90 -0.11 14.96
N SER A 134 8.19 0.21 14.93
CA SER A 134 8.98 0.57 16.10
C SER A 134 9.22 2.07 16.11
N GLY A 135 8.32 2.80 16.75
CA GLY A 135 8.55 4.20 17.09
C GLY A 135 7.56 4.69 18.13
N ASN A 136 7.91 5.78 18.80
CA ASN A 136 7.07 6.40 19.83
C ASN A 136 5.89 7.11 19.15
N ASP A 137 4.85 6.35 18.87
CA ASP A 137 3.62 6.82 18.24
C ASP A 137 2.90 7.85 19.14
N ASP A 138 3.09 9.11 18.80
CA ASP A 138 2.61 10.30 19.49
C ASP A 138 1.35 10.89 18.84
N TYR A 139 0.77 10.20 17.85
CA TYR A 139 -0.48 10.60 17.24
C TYR A 139 -1.62 10.47 18.27
N PRO A 140 -2.32 11.58 18.62
CA PRO A 140 -3.25 11.62 19.75
C PRO A 140 -4.54 10.82 19.51
N PHE A 141 -4.82 10.45 18.26
CA PHE A 141 -6.08 9.82 17.87
C PHE A 141 -5.93 8.32 17.52
N LYS A 142 -4.78 7.73 17.84
CA LYS A 142 -4.44 6.33 17.52
C LYS A 142 -5.42 5.28 18.05
N ASP A 143 -6.07 5.59 19.17
CA ASP A 143 -7.02 4.69 19.85
C ASP A 143 -8.49 5.06 19.58
N LEU A 144 -8.75 6.07 18.74
CA LEU A 144 -10.12 6.46 18.37
C LEU A 144 -10.69 5.51 17.30
N PRO A 145 -12.02 5.44 17.17
CA PRO A 145 -12.65 4.66 16.10
C PRO A 145 -12.08 5.07 14.75
N HIS A 146 -11.72 4.11 13.90
CA HIS A 146 -11.27 4.36 12.53
C HIS A 146 -12.19 3.63 11.54
N CYS A 147 -12.18 4.09 10.30
CA CYS A 147 -13.01 3.47 9.28
C CYS A 147 -12.23 2.39 8.54
N ILE A 148 -12.81 1.21 8.43
CA ILE A 148 -12.20 0.12 7.66
C ILE A 148 -12.73 0.21 6.23
N LEU A 149 -11.81 0.27 5.25
CA LEU A 149 -12.16 0.17 3.83
C LEU A 149 -12.93 -1.12 3.59
N ASN A 150 -14.12 -1.01 2.99
CA ASN A 150 -14.86 -2.19 2.56
C ASN A 150 -14.17 -2.83 1.33
N ALA A 151 -14.62 -4.03 0.94
CA ALA A 151 -14.05 -4.78 -0.18
C ALA A 151 -14.06 -4.03 -1.53
N ASN A 152 -14.85 -2.96 -1.66
CA ASN A 152 -14.95 -2.14 -2.86
C ASN A 152 -14.16 -0.82 -2.76
N GLY A 153 -13.29 -0.67 -1.75
CA GLY A 153 -12.51 0.55 -1.53
C GLY A 153 -13.34 1.74 -1.04
N GLY A 154 -14.55 1.51 -0.54
CA GLY A 154 -15.43 2.55 0.00
C GLY A 154 -15.45 2.57 1.53
N TYR A 155 -15.71 3.76 2.10
CA TYR A 155 -15.89 3.99 3.54
C TYR A 155 -17.34 3.75 4.02
N ALA A 156 -18.07 2.82 3.39
CA ALA A 156 -19.45 2.56 3.79
C ALA A 156 -19.49 1.84 5.15
N GLY A 157 -20.21 2.39 6.12
CA GLY A 157 -20.40 1.77 7.44
C GLY A 157 -19.34 2.15 8.48
N CYS A 158 -18.64 3.28 8.33
CA CYS A 158 -17.73 3.76 9.36
C CYS A 158 -18.43 3.90 10.72
N PRO A 159 -17.77 3.49 11.83
CA PRO A 159 -18.23 3.81 13.16
C PRO A 159 -18.46 5.32 13.35
N ALA A 160 -19.44 5.67 14.19
CA ALA A 160 -19.61 7.06 14.60
C ALA A 160 -18.34 7.55 15.32
N GLY A 161 -17.91 8.77 15.00
CA GLY A 161 -16.67 9.33 15.56
C GLY A 161 -15.39 8.90 14.84
N SER A 162 -15.48 8.26 13.67
CA SER A 162 -14.28 7.92 12.88
C SER A 162 -13.64 9.08 12.14
N GLN A 163 -14.33 10.21 12.01
CA GLN A 163 -13.81 11.41 11.37
C GLN A 163 -13.13 12.31 12.41
N SER A 164 -11.95 12.80 12.05
CA SER A 164 -11.20 13.77 12.83
C SER A 164 -11.69 15.20 12.59
N GLU A 165 -11.17 16.10 13.42
CA GLU A 165 -11.32 17.55 13.26
C GLU A 165 -10.71 18.08 11.94
N PHE A 166 -9.84 17.31 11.27
CA PHE A 166 -9.27 17.69 10.00
C PHE A 166 -10.20 17.44 8.81
N ASN A 167 -11.37 16.81 9.01
CA ASN A 167 -12.23 16.29 7.94
C ASN A 167 -11.54 15.17 7.14
N ALA A 168 -10.91 14.25 7.87
CA ALA A 168 -10.33 13.00 7.39
C ALA A 168 -10.67 11.87 8.39
N PHE A 169 -10.29 10.62 8.11
CA PHE A 169 -10.54 9.50 9.04
C PHE A 169 -9.34 9.24 9.95
N HIS A 170 -9.60 8.95 11.23
CA HIS A 170 -8.54 8.61 12.18
C HIS A 170 -7.71 7.40 11.72
N GLY A 171 -6.41 7.48 11.93
CA GLY A 171 -5.47 6.42 11.56
C GLY A 171 -5.16 6.35 10.06
N GLU A 172 -5.74 7.21 9.22
CA GLU A 172 -5.38 7.32 7.81
C GLU A 172 -4.15 8.21 7.58
N CYS A 173 -3.46 7.97 6.46
CA CYS A 173 -2.23 8.69 6.11
C CYS A 173 -2.44 10.21 6.03
N VAL A 174 -3.54 10.64 5.39
CA VAL A 174 -3.90 12.05 5.23
C VAL A 174 -4.20 12.75 6.56
N ASP A 175 -4.76 12.02 7.52
CA ASP A 175 -5.09 12.57 8.83
C ASP A 175 -3.84 12.81 9.67
N PHE A 176 -2.98 11.79 9.73
CA PHE A 176 -1.69 11.88 10.40
C PHE A 176 -0.82 12.99 9.82
N VAL A 177 -0.73 13.10 8.49
CA VAL A 177 0.05 14.15 7.82
C VAL A 177 -0.52 15.53 8.15
N MET A 178 -1.85 15.71 8.12
CA MET A 178 -2.46 17.00 8.47
C MET A 178 -2.17 17.40 9.92
N TRP A 179 -2.26 16.45 10.86
CA TRP A 179 -1.87 16.67 12.23
C TRP A 179 -0.39 17.07 12.35
N ARG A 180 0.52 16.30 11.75
CA ARG A 180 1.96 16.55 11.85
C ARG A 180 2.38 17.87 11.20
N LEU A 181 1.73 18.28 10.11
CA LEU A 181 1.99 19.59 9.50
C LEU A 181 1.56 20.75 10.42
N ASN A 182 0.48 20.61 11.19
CA ASN A 182 0.10 21.63 12.18
C ASN A 182 1.14 21.76 13.31
N GLN A 183 1.80 20.66 13.70
CA GLN A 183 2.90 20.69 14.67
C GLN A 183 4.06 21.56 14.19
N GLN A 184 4.35 21.56 12.88
CA GLN A 184 5.40 22.41 12.30
C GLN A 184 5.06 23.90 12.36
N PHE A 185 3.78 24.25 12.53
CA PHE A 185 3.33 25.61 12.82
C PHE A 185 3.23 25.91 14.32
N GLY A 186 3.64 24.99 15.19
CA GLY A 186 3.49 25.09 16.65
C GLY A 186 2.05 24.89 17.14
N VAL A 187 1.16 24.34 16.31
CA VAL A 187 -0.26 24.16 16.62
C VAL A 187 -0.53 22.70 17.01
N VAL A 188 -0.61 22.45 18.32
CA VAL A 188 -0.77 21.10 18.91
C VAL A 188 -2.21 20.72 19.27
N LYS A 189 -3.13 21.67 19.16
CA LYS A 189 -4.57 21.51 19.38
C LYS A 189 -5.32 22.58 18.59
N ALA A 190 -6.63 22.41 18.44
CA ALA A 190 -7.48 23.41 17.83
C ALA A 190 -7.32 24.81 18.47
N PRO A 191 -7.44 25.90 17.70
CA PRO A 191 -7.79 25.93 16.27
C PRO A 191 -6.63 25.53 15.34
N TRP A 192 -6.89 24.62 14.41
CA TRP A 192 -5.90 24.14 13.44
C TRP A 192 -5.63 25.18 12.36
N LYS A 193 -4.36 25.32 11.96
CA LYS A 193 -3.94 26.30 10.95
C LYS A 193 -4.22 25.81 9.52
N ILE A 194 -4.03 24.53 9.28
CA ILE A 194 -4.36 23.86 8.02
C ILE A 194 -5.19 22.61 8.29
N MET A 195 -6.21 22.38 7.48
CA MET A 195 -7.14 21.26 7.60
C MET A 195 -7.48 20.75 6.20
N ASN A 196 -7.90 19.49 6.08
CA ASN A 196 -8.37 18.94 4.81
C ASN A 196 -9.51 19.80 4.24
N GLY A 197 -10.40 20.30 5.10
CA GLY A 197 -11.55 21.12 4.71
C GLY A 197 -11.26 22.59 4.33
N ASN A 198 -10.07 23.13 4.61
CA ASN A 198 -9.76 24.55 4.33
C ASN A 198 -8.44 24.77 3.59
N PHE A 199 -7.75 23.68 3.23
CA PHE A 199 -6.44 23.79 2.62
C PHE A 199 -6.51 24.47 1.26
N ARG A 200 -7.48 24.11 0.40
CA ARG A 200 -7.49 24.60 -0.97
C ARG A 200 -7.92 26.08 -1.06
N PRO A 201 -7.26 26.89 -1.90
CA PRO A 201 -7.65 28.30 -2.09
C PRO A 201 -9.07 28.51 -2.65
N ASP A 202 -9.61 27.49 -3.33
CA ASP A 202 -10.96 27.50 -3.92
C ASP A 202 -12.07 27.16 -2.91
N GLY A 203 -11.73 26.93 -1.64
CA GLY A 203 -12.68 26.53 -0.59
C GLY A 203 -13.12 25.07 -0.66
N GLY A 204 -12.54 24.26 -1.56
CA GLY A 204 -12.78 22.83 -1.64
C GLY A 204 -12.02 22.03 -0.56
N VAL A 205 -12.44 20.79 -0.37
CA VAL A 205 -11.70 19.81 0.46
C VAL A 205 -10.46 19.35 -0.30
N LEU A 206 -9.30 19.26 0.37
CA LEU A 206 -8.06 18.78 -0.21
C LEU A 206 -8.20 17.34 -0.73
N GLY A 207 -8.82 16.44 0.05
CA GLY A 207 -9.20 15.12 -0.40
C GLY A 207 -8.20 14.04 0.03
N ASP A 208 -7.86 13.17 -0.92
CA ASP A 208 -7.01 12.00 -0.67
C ASP A 208 -5.54 12.31 -0.98
N ALA A 209 -4.63 11.38 -0.69
CA ALA A 209 -3.21 11.55 -0.93
C ALA A 209 -2.89 11.97 -2.38
N ARG A 210 -3.60 11.44 -3.39
CA ARG A 210 -3.43 11.78 -4.82
C ARG A 210 -3.56 13.27 -5.12
N ASP A 211 -4.32 14.01 -4.31
CA ASP A 211 -4.64 15.41 -4.54
C ASP A 211 -3.59 16.37 -3.94
N TYR A 212 -2.72 15.87 -3.06
CA TYR A 212 -1.76 16.68 -2.30
C TYR A 212 -0.78 17.44 -3.18
N ARG A 213 -0.17 16.77 -4.17
CA ARG A 213 0.81 17.41 -5.07
C ARG A 213 0.20 18.62 -5.77
N ALA A 214 -0.96 18.43 -6.41
CA ALA A 214 -1.65 19.50 -7.13
C ALA A 214 -2.06 20.64 -6.18
N ALA A 215 -2.50 20.32 -4.96
CA ALA A 215 -2.87 21.34 -3.98
C ALA A 215 -1.69 22.19 -3.50
N TRP A 216 -0.50 21.61 -3.36
CA TRP A 216 0.73 22.35 -3.07
C TRP A 216 1.12 23.28 -4.22
N GLU A 217 1.12 22.74 -5.45
CA GLU A 217 1.40 23.52 -6.66
C GLU A 217 0.44 24.70 -6.81
N ASN A 218 -0.85 24.48 -6.57
CA ASN A 218 -1.89 25.53 -6.65
C ASN A 218 -1.73 26.62 -5.58
N LYS A 219 -1.10 26.33 -4.45
CA LYS A 219 -0.72 27.34 -3.45
C LYS A 219 0.58 28.09 -3.80
N GLY A 220 1.27 27.69 -4.86
CA GLY A 220 2.64 28.14 -5.16
C GLY A 220 3.66 27.66 -4.13
N TRP A 221 3.37 26.57 -3.41
CA TRP A 221 4.28 26.00 -2.43
C TRP A 221 5.29 25.06 -3.10
N PRO A 222 6.50 24.89 -2.53
CA PRO A 222 7.54 24.13 -3.20
C PRO A 222 7.19 22.64 -3.30
N VAL A 223 7.42 22.08 -4.50
CA VAL A 223 7.30 20.66 -4.82
C VAL A 223 8.55 20.26 -5.59
N ASP A 224 9.35 19.35 -5.05
CA ASP A 224 10.62 18.96 -5.67
C ASP A 224 11.01 17.49 -5.38
N LYS A 225 12.29 17.16 -5.53
CA LYS A 225 12.89 15.82 -5.32
C LYS A 225 13.90 15.82 -4.16
N THR A 226 13.84 16.82 -3.30
CA THR A 226 14.80 17.01 -2.21
C THR A 226 14.12 16.75 -0.87
N PRO A 227 14.57 15.74 -0.11
CA PRO A 227 14.00 15.46 1.20
C PRO A 227 14.48 16.54 2.17
N THR A 228 13.54 17.12 2.91
CA THR A 228 13.84 17.98 4.07
C THR A 228 12.98 17.54 5.24
N VAL A 229 13.52 17.61 6.47
CA VAL A 229 12.76 17.22 7.66
C VAL A 229 11.47 18.05 7.74
N GLY A 230 10.34 17.37 7.88
CA GLY A 230 9.00 17.96 7.88
C GLY A 230 8.31 18.03 6.51
N ALA A 231 9.03 17.79 5.40
CA ALA A 231 8.40 17.71 4.09
C ALA A 231 7.41 16.53 4.02
N VAL A 232 6.31 16.72 3.28
CA VAL A 232 5.40 15.63 2.95
C VAL A 232 6.08 14.76 1.90
N VAL A 233 6.22 13.48 2.21
CA VAL A 233 6.61 12.45 1.24
C VAL A 233 5.36 12.10 0.44
N TRP A 234 5.38 12.28 -0.88
CA TRP A 234 4.22 12.03 -1.73
C TRP A 234 4.48 10.89 -2.71
N TYR A 235 3.60 9.89 -2.64
CA TYR A 235 3.51 8.77 -3.56
C TYR A 235 2.24 8.92 -4.39
N GLY A 236 2.40 9.11 -5.69
CA GLY A 236 1.27 9.19 -6.62
C GLY A 236 0.54 7.85 -6.74
N PRO A 237 -0.69 7.85 -7.29
CA PRO A 237 -1.51 6.63 -7.43
C PRO A 237 -0.85 5.47 -8.19
N SER A 238 0.10 5.79 -9.09
CA SER A 238 0.83 4.81 -9.91
C SER A 238 2.19 4.42 -9.32
N ASN A 239 2.57 4.96 -8.16
CA ASN A 239 3.84 4.64 -7.53
C ASN A 239 3.77 3.27 -6.87
N ALA A 240 4.78 2.42 -7.13
CA ALA A 240 4.85 1.08 -6.54
C ALA A 240 4.93 1.09 -4.99
N ASN A 241 5.35 2.22 -4.42
CA ASN A 241 5.43 2.47 -2.98
C ASN A 241 4.18 3.15 -2.40
N ALA A 242 3.12 3.35 -3.19
CA ALA A 242 1.85 3.80 -2.65
C ALA A 242 1.18 2.68 -1.83
N SER A 243 0.57 3.05 -0.71
CA SER A 243 -0.25 2.16 0.13
C SER A 243 -1.53 1.71 -0.57
N SER A 244 -2.04 2.49 -1.53
CA SER A 244 -3.24 2.16 -2.30
C SER A 244 -3.19 2.67 -3.74
N ALA A 245 -3.42 1.77 -4.69
CA ALA A 245 -3.58 2.13 -6.09
C ALA A 245 -4.87 2.94 -6.27
N GLY A 246 -4.76 4.10 -6.91
CA GLY A 246 -5.89 5.03 -7.12
C GLY A 246 -6.00 6.16 -6.10
N TYR A 247 -5.47 5.98 -4.87
CA TYR A 247 -5.43 7.02 -3.83
C TYR A 247 -4.02 7.58 -3.60
N GLY A 248 -2.96 6.83 -3.90
CA GLY A 248 -1.59 7.24 -3.57
C GLY A 248 -1.29 7.05 -2.08
N HIS A 249 -0.24 7.70 -1.59
CA HIS A 249 0.10 7.72 -0.16
C HIS A 249 0.84 9.00 0.23
N VAL A 250 0.69 9.41 1.49
CA VAL A 250 1.44 10.53 2.07
C VAL A 250 2.06 10.16 3.41
N ALA A 251 3.27 10.66 3.65
CA ALA A 251 4.00 10.50 4.90
C ALA A 251 4.78 11.80 5.21
N ILE A 252 5.55 11.82 6.30
CA ILE A 252 6.41 12.95 6.67
C ILE A 252 7.86 12.49 6.71
N VAL A 253 8.77 13.31 6.15
CA VAL A 253 10.21 13.11 6.34
C VAL A 253 10.55 13.40 7.79
N LYS A 254 10.90 12.35 8.54
CA LYS A 254 11.32 12.43 9.94
C LYS A 254 12.79 12.78 10.09
N GLU A 255 13.63 12.21 9.23
CA GLU A 255 15.08 12.40 9.25
C GLU A 255 15.65 12.33 7.83
N VAL A 256 16.67 13.12 7.52
CA VAL A 256 17.47 12.99 6.29
C VAL A 256 18.85 12.47 6.66
N LEU A 257 19.23 11.34 6.08
CA LEU A 257 20.47 10.63 6.38
C LEU A 257 21.63 11.15 5.52
N LYS A 258 22.86 10.93 6.00
CA LYS A 258 24.09 11.43 5.33
C LYS A 258 24.31 10.86 3.93
N ASP A 259 23.77 9.67 3.65
CA ASP A 259 23.84 8.99 2.36
C ASP A 259 22.80 9.53 1.35
N GLY A 260 22.01 10.53 1.73
CA GLY A 260 20.94 11.12 0.92
C GLY A 260 19.63 10.34 0.96
N SER A 261 19.57 9.20 1.66
CA SER A 261 18.31 8.53 2.00
C SER A 261 17.61 9.25 3.16
N PHE A 262 16.38 8.87 3.49
CA PHE A 262 15.60 9.50 4.55
C PHE A 262 14.81 8.48 5.36
N ILE A 263 14.43 8.85 6.57
CA ILE A 263 13.42 8.13 7.35
C ILE A 263 12.09 8.85 7.15
N GLU A 264 11.09 8.14 6.66
CA GLU A 264 9.71 8.61 6.70
C GLU A 264 8.98 8.07 7.92
N GLU A 265 8.02 8.85 8.40
CA GLU A 265 7.01 8.42 9.36
C GLU A 265 5.61 8.66 8.82
N GLY A 266 4.69 7.76 9.14
CA GLY A 266 3.33 7.86 8.65
C GLY A 266 2.39 6.91 9.37
N TYR A 267 1.18 6.88 8.84
CA TYR A 267 0.12 5.96 9.23
C TYR A 267 -0.43 5.23 8.03
N ASN A 268 -0.97 4.04 8.24
CA ASN A 268 -1.69 3.26 7.23
C ASN A 268 -0.90 2.99 5.93
N PHE A 269 0.40 2.70 6.06
CA PHE A 269 1.20 2.19 4.93
C PHE A 269 1.03 0.68 4.74
N GLY A 270 0.72 -0.04 5.83
CA GLY A 270 0.48 -1.47 5.82
C GLY A 270 -0.93 -1.85 5.37
N PHE A 271 -1.14 -3.14 5.13
CA PHE A 271 -2.45 -3.72 4.87
C PHE A 271 -2.99 -4.41 6.12
N PRO A 272 -4.32 -4.64 6.21
CA PRO A 272 -4.89 -5.39 7.32
C PRO A 272 -4.14 -6.70 7.59
N PRO A 273 -3.83 -7.03 8.86
CA PRO A 273 -4.24 -6.37 10.11
C PRO A 273 -3.28 -5.27 10.63
N ASP A 274 -2.32 -4.86 9.82
CA ASP A 274 -1.32 -3.83 10.14
C ASP A 274 -1.60 -2.50 9.44
N ASP A 275 -2.82 -2.34 8.92
CA ASP A 275 -3.38 -1.07 8.49
C ASP A 275 -3.70 -0.20 9.71
N HIS A 276 -3.86 1.11 9.50
CA HIS A 276 -4.15 2.10 10.56
C HIS A 276 -3.11 2.18 11.70
N LYS A 277 -1.88 1.69 11.48
CA LYS A 277 -0.78 1.74 12.44
C LYS A 277 0.29 2.76 12.05
N TYR A 278 0.94 3.32 13.07
CA TYR A 278 2.15 4.10 12.92
C TYR A 278 3.30 3.25 12.38
N TYR A 279 4.14 3.86 11.54
CA TYR A 279 5.36 3.24 11.06
C TYR A 279 6.49 4.25 10.90
N THR A 280 7.72 3.72 10.88
CA THR A 280 8.88 4.43 10.34
C THR A 280 9.62 3.54 9.35
N ILE A 281 10.01 4.09 8.20
CA ILE A 281 10.73 3.34 7.16
C ILE A 281 11.90 4.16 6.62
N LYS A 282 13.05 3.52 6.43
CA LYS A 282 14.15 4.09 5.65
C LYS A 282 13.84 4.01 4.14
N ARG A 283 13.95 5.12 3.42
CA ARG A 283 13.69 5.20 1.99
C ARG A 283 14.86 5.80 1.23
N ALA A 284 15.17 5.22 0.07
CA ALA A 284 15.99 5.89 -0.91
C ALA A 284 15.29 7.15 -1.43
N ASN A 285 16.06 8.19 -1.78
CA ASN A 285 15.50 9.45 -2.28
C ASN A 285 14.65 9.28 -3.56
N SER A 286 14.90 8.23 -4.34
CA SER A 286 14.16 7.89 -5.55
C SER A 286 12.81 7.20 -5.29
N ALA A 287 12.50 6.81 -4.06
CA ALA A 287 11.29 6.06 -3.74
C ALA A 287 9.98 6.87 -3.95
N PRO A 288 9.85 8.11 -3.45
CA PRO A 288 8.65 8.93 -3.67
C PRO A 288 8.67 9.66 -5.01
N ASP A 289 7.49 10.07 -5.47
CA ASP A 289 7.37 10.93 -6.64
C ASP A 289 7.80 12.35 -6.34
N ASN A 290 7.46 12.90 -5.17
CA ASN A 290 7.84 14.25 -4.80
C ASN A 290 7.94 14.43 -3.29
N PHE A 291 8.64 15.48 -2.89
CA PHE A 291 8.55 16.07 -1.56
C PHE A 291 7.77 17.38 -1.66
N LEU A 292 6.76 17.55 -0.80
CA LEU A 292 5.93 18.75 -0.75
C LEU A 292 6.30 19.55 0.50
N HIS A 293 6.71 20.79 0.33
CA HIS A 293 7.29 21.59 1.41
C HIS A 293 6.32 22.66 1.90
N LEU A 294 6.30 22.92 3.20
CA LEU A 294 5.70 24.15 3.70
C LEU A 294 6.53 25.35 3.22
N PRO A 295 5.90 26.51 2.94
CA PRO A 295 6.65 27.70 2.60
C PRO A 295 7.54 28.09 3.78
N LYS A 296 8.77 28.54 3.49
CA LYS A 296 9.63 29.13 4.52
C LYS A 296 8.88 30.30 5.15
N ALA A 297 8.93 30.42 6.47
CA ALA A 297 8.44 31.62 7.14
C ALA A 297 9.19 32.82 6.55
N GLY A 298 8.44 33.72 5.91
CA GLY A 298 8.95 35.01 5.43
C GLY A 298 9.20 35.97 6.58
#